data_AF-A0A1D6G3Q3-F1
#
_entry.id   AF-A0A1D6G3Q3-F1
#
_cell.length_a   1.000
_cell.length_b   1.000
_cell.length_c   1.000
_cell.angle_alpha   90.00
_cell.angle_beta   90.00
_cell.angle_gamma   90.00
#
_symmetry.space_group_name_H-M   'P 1'
#
loop_
_entity.id
_entity.type
_entity.pdbx_description
1 polymer ?
#
loop_
_entity_poly.entity_id
_entity_poly.type
_entity_poly.pdbx_seq_one_letter_code
_entity_poly.pdbx_strand_id
1 'polypeptide(L)'
;MMDLRKYDGALGLLNAVLEIDPNHSEAYRQRASVLRHKCRYEEAERDYNKHLELSPGSASVVKELSQLLQAQNSLQSAYGQFDSGDFSKVVEYINKIVLVFSPGCLKAKLLKAKALLALKDYSSVISETGFILKEDEDNLDALLLRGRAYYYLADHDVASR
;
A
#
# COMPACT_ATOMS: atom_id res chain seq x y z
N MET A 1 6.27 5.39 10.98
CA MET A 1 5.57 5.10 9.71
C MET A 1 4.73 6.35 9.38
N MET A 2 4.80 6.88 8.15
CA MET A 2 4.05 8.08 7.76
C MET A 2 2.56 7.73 7.56
N ASP A 3 1.67 8.50 8.18
CA ASP A 3 0.20 8.28 8.17
C ASP A 3 -0.43 8.56 6.80
N LEU A 4 -1.41 7.77 6.36
CA LEU A 4 -2.15 7.97 5.09
C LEU A 4 -2.63 9.40 4.86
N ARG A 5 -3.12 10.06 5.92
CA ARG A 5 -3.59 11.45 5.90
C ARG A 5 -2.50 12.45 5.51
N LYS A 6 -1.24 12.16 5.87
CA LYS A 6 -0.09 13.00 5.49
C LYS A 6 0.20 12.88 4.01
N TYR A 7 0.03 11.70 3.42
CA TYR A 7 0.16 11.55 1.97
C TYR A 7 -0.93 12.33 1.22
N ASP A 8 -2.18 12.30 1.69
CA ASP A 8 -3.25 13.08 1.04
C ASP A 8 -3.02 14.59 1.13
N GLY A 9 -2.60 15.08 2.29
CA GLY A 9 -2.18 16.48 2.45
C GLY A 9 -1.01 16.84 1.54
N ALA A 10 0.00 15.96 1.42
CA ALA A 10 1.13 16.17 0.51
C ALA A 10 0.70 16.21 -0.96
N LEU A 11 -0.20 15.32 -1.39
CA LEU A 11 -0.76 15.35 -2.75
C LEU A 11 -1.49 16.66 -3.04
N GLY A 12 -2.29 17.16 -2.10
CA GLY A 12 -2.99 18.44 -2.24
C GLY A 12 -2.02 19.61 -2.45
N LEU A 13 -0.97 19.70 -1.64
CA LEU A 13 0.05 20.75 -1.77
C LEU A 13 0.85 20.63 -3.08
N LEU A 14 1.24 19.42 -3.48
CA LEU A 14 1.98 19.20 -4.72
C LEU A 14 1.14 19.50 -5.96
N ASN A 15 -0.16 19.21 -5.91
CA ASN A 15 -1.09 19.62 -6.96
C ASN A 15 -1.16 21.15 -7.07
N ALA A 16 -1.29 21.86 -5.95
CA ALA A 16 -1.30 23.33 -5.95
C ALA A 16 -0.01 23.93 -6.53
N VAL A 17 1.16 23.33 -6.23
CA VAL A 17 2.43 23.75 -6.85
C VAL A 17 2.38 23.58 -8.37
N LEU A 18 1.88 22.45 -8.87
CA LEU A 18 1.82 22.15 -10.29
C LEU A 18 0.72 22.92 -11.04
N GLU A 19 -0.30 23.42 -10.34
CA GLU A 19 -1.27 24.38 -10.88
C GLU A 19 -0.66 25.76 -11.08
N ILE A 20 0.24 26.18 -10.18
CA ILE A 20 0.94 27.47 -10.26
C ILE A 20 2.10 27.42 -11.25
N ASP A 21 2.92 26.35 -11.19
CA ASP A 21 4.05 26.11 -12.08
C ASP A 21 3.99 24.67 -12.65
N PRO A 22 3.38 24.50 -13.84
CA PRO A 22 3.31 23.21 -14.52
C PRO A 22 4.67 22.64 -14.98
N ASN A 23 5.75 23.41 -14.88
CA ASN A 23 7.10 22.95 -15.24
C ASN A 23 7.97 22.70 -14.00
N HIS A 24 7.39 22.68 -12.80
CA HIS A 24 8.11 22.44 -11.56
C HIS A 24 8.53 20.97 -11.42
N SER A 25 9.67 20.63 -12.03
CA SER A 25 10.21 19.25 -12.13
C SER A 25 10.26 18.49 -10.80
N GLU A 26 10.67 19.14 -9.71
CA GLU A 26 10.76 18.48 -8.39
C GLU A 26 9.38 18.18 -7.79
N ALA A 27 8.35 18.95 -8.13
CA ALA A 27 7.01 18.71 -7.62
C ALA A 27 6.43 17.44 -8.25
N TYR A 28 6.69 17.20 -9.54
CA TYR A 28 6.38 15.91 -10.18
C TYR A 28 7.08 14.75 -9.49
N ARG A 29 8.39 14.84 -9.22
CA ARG A 29 9.13 13.76 -8.53
C ARG A 29 8.55 13.45 -7.13
N GLN A 30 8.28 14.49 -6.35
CA GLN A 30 7.73 14.33 -5.01
C GLN A 30 6.32 13.75 -5.06
N ARG A 31 5.47 14.23 -6.00
CA ARG A 31 4.11 13.72 -6.17
C ARG A 31 4.14 12.26 -6.59
N ALA A 32 5.02 11.89 -7.52
CA ALA A 32 5.25 10.52 -7.92
C ALA A 32 5.65 9.62 -6.74
N SER A 33 6.55 10.08 -5.88
CA SER A 33 6.96 9.32 -4.69
C SER A 33 5.80 9.09 -3.73
N VAL A 34 4.97 10.11 -3.48
CA VAL A 34 3.77 9.99 -2.63
C VAL A 34 2.75 9.03 -3.26
N LEU A 35 2.50 9.16 -4.57
CA LEU A 35 1.61 8.28 -5.32
C LEU A 35 2.09 6.82 -5.28
N ARG A 36 3.40 6.58 -5.44
CA ARG A 36 4.04 5.27 -5.30
C ARG A 36 3.83 4.71 -3.89
N HIS A 37 4.02 5.51 -2.85
CA HIS A 37 3.78 5.09 -1.46
C HIS A 37 2.33 4.64 -1.23
N LYS A 38 1.36 5.28 -1.89
CA LYS A 38 -0.06 4.90 -1.90
C LYS A 38 -0.43 3.86 -2.96
N CYS A 39 0.55 3.27 -3.64
CA CYS A 39 0.40 2.29 -4.73
C CYS A 39 -0.54 2.69 -5.88
N ARG A 40 -0.57 4.01 -6.17
CA ARG A 40 -1.14 4.63 -7.38
C ARG A 40 -0.07 4.68 -8.47
N TYR A 41 0.32 3.50 -8.94
CA TYR A 41 1.54 3.30 -9.71
C TYR A 41 1.49 3.95 -11.09
N GLU A 42 0.35 3.90 -11.78
CA GLU A 42 0.19 4.46 -13.11
C GLU A 42 0.32 5.99 -13.11
N GLU A 43 -0.20 6.64 -12.05
CA GLU A 43 -0.05 8.09 -11.85
C GLU A 43 1.38 8.45 -11.45
N ALA A 44 1.99 7.67 -10.55
CA ALA A 44 3.37 7.88 -10.13
C ALA A 44 4.35 7.75 -11.31
N GLU A 45 4.17 6.76 -12.17
CA GLU A 45 5.01 6.57 -13.36
C GLU A 45 4.90 7.76 -14.33
N ARG A 46 3.69 8.27 -14.58
CA ARG A 46 3.50 9.48 -15.39
C ARG A 46 4.27 10.68 -14.83
N ASP A 47 4.19 10.90 -13.53
CA ASP A 47 4.88 12.01 -12.88
C ASP A 47 6.41 11.83 -12.87
N TYR A 48 6.90 10.62 -12.63
CA TYR A 48 8.35 10.35 -12.74
C TYR A 48 8.86 10.56 -14.15
N ASN A 49 8.12 10.12 -15.17
CA ASN A 49 8.48 10.38 -16.56
C ASN A 49 8.46 11.88 -16.88
N LYS A 50 7.48 12.62 -16.35
CA LYS A 50 7.43 14.08 -16.51
C LYS A 50 8.63 14.79 -15.87
N HIS A 51 9.07 14.34 -14.70
CA HIS A 51 10.32 14.81 -14.09
C HIS A 51 11.53 14.53 -15.00
N LEU A 52 11.64 13.32 -15.56
CA LEU A 52 12.76 12.95 -16.44
C LEU A 52 12.77 13.74 -17.76
N GLU A 53 11.61 14.14 -18.28
CA GLU A 53 11.51 15.06 -19.42
C GLU A 53 12.08 16.46 -19.08
N LEU A 54 11.74 17.00 -17.90
CA LEU A 54 12.14 18.34 -17.46
C LEU A 54 13.57 18.38 -16.89
N SER A 55 14.07 17.27 -16.37
CA SER A 55 15.36 17.14 -15.69
C SER A 55 16.01 15.79 -16.02
N PRO A 56 16.54 15.66 -17.25
CA PRO A 56 17.18 14.43 -17.69
C PRO A 56 18.42 14.11 -16.85
N GLY A 57 18.70 12.81 -16.66
CA GLY A 57 19.90 12.34 -15.93
C GLY A 57 19.71 12.15 -14.42
N SER A 58 18.48 12.22 -13.91
CA SER A 58 18.17 11.99 -12.49
C SER A 58 18.25 10.50 -12.12
N ALA A 59 19.44 10.03 -11.74
CA ALA A 59 19.68 8.63 -11.34
C ALA A 59 18.81 8.19 -10.13
N SER A 60 18.49 9.12 -9.23
CA SER A 60 17.59 8.85 -8.10
C SER A 60 16.18 8.48 -8.57
N VAL A 61 15.65 9.17 -9.60
CA VAL A 61 14.33 8.88 -10.15
C VAL A 61 14.29 7.56 -10.90
N VAL A 62 15.34 7.20 -11.63
CA VAL A 62 15.44 5.88 -12.27
C VAL A 62 15.37 4.76 -11.22
N LYS A 63 16.03 4.94 -10.08
CA LYS A 63 15.93 4.00 -8.95
C LYS A 63 14.51 3.95 -8.37
N GLU A 64 13.87 5.09 -8.16
CA GLU A 64 12.50 5.15 -7.62
C GLU A 64 11.46 4.54 -8.58
N LEU A 65 11.59 4.74 -9.90
CA LEU A 65 10.81 4.03 -10.92
C LEU A 65 11.03 2.52 -10.86
N SER A 66 12.27 2.08 -10.70
CA SER A 66 12.57 0.64 -10.55
C SER A 66 11.91 0.04 -9.31
N GLN A 67 11.82 0.80 -8.22
CA GLN A 67 11.11 0.40 -6.99
C GLN A 67 9.59 0.36 -7.20
N LEU A 68 9.04 1.33 -7.94
CA LEU A 68 7.64 1.36 -8.34
C LEU A 68 7.27 0.08 -9.09
N LEU A 69 8.03 -0.24 -10.14
CA LEU A 69 7.76 -1.41 -10.99
C LEU A 69 7.86 -2.72 -10.21
N GLN A 70 8.86 -2.84 -9.32
CA GLN A 70 8.96 -4.00 -8.42
C GLN A 70 7.75 -4.13 -7.51
N ALA A 71 7.29 -3.02 -6.90
CA ALA A 71 6.14 -3.03 -6.02
C ALA A 71 4.82 -3.33 -6.77
N GLN A 72 4.67 -2.82 -8.00
CA GLN A 72 3.52 -3.09 -8.87
C GLN A 72 3.47 -4.55 -9.28
N ASN A 73 4.58 -5.10 -9.79
CA ASN A 73 4.66 -6.51 -10.18
C ASN A 73 4.47 -7.46 -9.00
N SER A 74 5.04 -7.11 -7.84
CA SER A 74 4.86 -7.92 -6.61
C SER A 74 3.42 -7.85 -6.10
N LEU A 75 2.74 -6.72 -6.23
CA LEU A 75 1.33 -6.62 -5.85
C LEU A 75 0.45 -7.44 -6.80
N GLN A 76 0.73 -7.42 -8.10
CA GLN A 76 0.04 -8.28 -9.07
C GLN A 76 0.27 -9.77 -8.78
N SER A 77 1.52 -10.15 -8.48
CA SER A 77 1.86 -11.50 -8.06
C SER A 77 1.10 -11.91 -6.79
N ALA A 78 1.00 -11.01 -5.81
CA ALA A 78 0.23 -11.25 -4.59
C ALA A 78 -1.26 -11.50 -4.88
N TYR A 79 -1.89 -10.77 -5.80
CA TYR A 79 -3.26 -11.07 -6.22
C TYR A 79 -3.35 -12.45 -6.90
N GLY A 80 -2.43 -12.78 -7.80
CA GLY A 80 -2.42 -14.10 -8.44
C GLY A 80 -2.27 -15.26 -7.45
N GLN A 81 -1.47 -15.09 -6.39
CA GLN A 81 -1.36 -16.09 -5.33
C GLN A 81 -2.60 -16.15 -4.42
N PHE A 82 -3.28 -15.02 -4.24
CA PHE A 82 -4.54 -15.01 -3.51
C PHE A 82 -5.61 -15.81 -4.26
N ASP A 83 -5.70 -15.63 -5.57
CA ASP A 83 -6.63 -16.36 -6.43
C ASP A 83 -6.31 -17.87 -6.51
N SER A 84 -5.03 -18.25 -6.43
CA SER A 84 -4.60 -19.65 -6.37
C SER A 84 -4.75 -20.30 -4.99
N GLY A 85 -5.06 -19.52 -3.95
CA GLY A 85 -5.18 -19.98 -2.57
C GLY A 85 -3.86 -20.12 -1.80
N ASP A 86 -2.73 -19.67 -2.38
CA ASP A 86 -1.43 -19.66 -1.70
C ASP A 86 -1.26 -18.38 -0.85
N PHE A 87 -2.04 -18.32 0.23
CA PHE A 87 -2.10 -17.14 1.11
C PHE A 87 -0.77 -16.83 1.82
N SER A 88 0.09 -17.84 2.04
CA SER A 88 1.42 -17.64 2.62
C SER A 88 2.29 -16.79 1.69
N LYS A 89 2.29 -17.07 0.39
CA LYS A 89 3.02 -16.24 -0.58
C LYS A 89 2.43 -14.84 -0.73
N VAL A 90 1.11 -14.67 -0.57
CA VAL A 90 0.48 -13.34 -0.54
C VAL A 90 1.12 -12.48 0.56
N VAL A 91 1.19 -13.00 1.78
CA VAL A 91 1.80 -12.31 2.93
C VAL A 91 3.28 -12.05 2.68
N GLU A 92 4.00 -13.00 2.08
CA GLU A 92 5.42 -12.85 1.74
C GLU A 92 5.66 -11.70 0.75
N TYR A 93 4.99 -11.71 -0.41
CA TYR A 93 5.15 -10.66 -1.43
C TYR A 93 4.80 -9.28 -0.88
N ILE A 94 3.72 -9.20 -0.10
CA ILE A 94 3.29 -7.93 0.49
C ILE A 94 4.33 -7.40 1.48
N ASN A 95 4.82 -8.23 2.40
CA ASN A 95 5.76 -7.78 3.43
C ASN A 95 7.17 -7.50 2.89
N LYS A 96 7.68 -8.34 1.98
CA LYS A 96 9.07 -8.23 1.51
C LYS A 96 9.28 -7.16 0.45
N ILE A 97 8.24 -6.82 -0.31
CA ILE A 97 8.39 -5.94 -1.48
C ILE A 97 7.36 -4.82 -1.45
N VAL A 98 6.06 -5.16 -1.44
CA VAL A 98 5.01 -4.14 -1.65
C VAL A 98 5.03 -3.10 -0.53
N LEU A 99 5.00 -3.49 0.75
CA LEU A 99 4.98 -2.54 1.86
C LEU A 99 6.37 -1.94 2.17
N VAL A 100 7.44 -2.50 1.62
CA VAL A 100 8.78 -1.90 1.69
C VAL A 100 8.85 -0.66 0.80
N PHE A 101 8.35 -0.77 -0.43
CA PHE A 101 8.37 0.36 -1.37
C PHE A 101 7.09 1.22 -1.31
N SER A 102 5.97 0.63 -0.90
CA SER A 102 4.65 1.26 -0.88
C SER A 102 3.97 1.09 0.50
N PRO A 103 4.54 1.69 1.56
CA PRO A 103 4.05 1.48 2.94
C PRO A 103 2.64 2.04 3.19
N GLY A 104 2.20 3.01 2.38
CA GLY A 104 0.84 3.56 2.40
C GLY A 104 -0.15 2.77 1.53
N CYS A 105 0.20 1.57 1.05
CA CYS A 105 -0.65 0.84 0.14
C CYS A 105 -1.81 0.14 0.88
N LEU A 106 -2.93 0.86 1.05
CA LEU A 106 -4.12 0.34 1.74
C LEU A 106 -4.64 -0.97 1.11
N LYS A 107 -4.67 -1.07 -0.22
CA LYS A 107 -5.09 -2.30 -0.92
C LYS A 107 -4.21 -3.50 -0.56
N ALA A 108 -2.89 -3.30 -0.40
CA ALA A 108 -1.99 -4.38 0.02
C ALA A 108 -2.18 -4.75 1.49
N LYS A 109 -2.36 -3.77 2.39
CA LYS A 109 -2.66 -4.05 3.81
C LYS A 109 -3.95 -4.86 3.97
N LEU A 110 -5.01 -4.49 3.23
CA LEU A 110 -6.28 -5.22 3.22
C LEU A 110 -6.15 -6.63 2.62
N LEU A 111 -5.42 -6.78 1.51
CA LEU A 111 -5.17 -8.09 0.90
C LEU A 111 -4.39 -9.02 1.86
N LYS A 112 -3.40 -8.48 2.57
CA LYS A 112 -2.65 -9.20 3.61
C LYS A 112 -3.58 -9.63 4.75
N ALA A 113 -4.42 -8.74 5.26
CA ALA A 113 -5.38 -9.08 6.32
C ALA A 113 -6.36 -10.19 5.87
N LYS A 114 -6.82 -10.16 4.61
CA LYS A 114 -7.64 -11.23 4.02
C LYS A 114 -6.88 -12.57 3.97
N ALA A 115 -5.63 -12.56 3.53
CA ALA A 115 -4.79 -13.75 3.47
C ALA A 115 -4.49 -14.33 4.86
N LEU A 116 -4.18 -13.48 5.84
CA LEU A 116 -3.97 -13.89 7.23
C LEU A 116 -5.23 -14.52 7.85
N LEU A 117 -6.41 -13.97 7.55
CA LEU A 117 -7.67 -14.55 7.99
C LEU A 117 -7.87 -15.96 7.42
N ALA A 118 -7.55 -16.16 6.14
CA ALA A 118 -7.61 -17.48 5.50
C ALA A 118 -6.61 -18.48 6.08
N LEU A 119 -5.43 -17.98 6.51
CA LEU A 119 -4.42 -18.75 7.24
C LEU A 119 -4.77 -19.00 8.71
N LYS A 120 -5.92 -18.49 9.18
CA LYS A 120 -6.36 -18.53 10.60
C LYS A 120 -5.41 -17.83 11.56
N ASP A 121 -4.57 -16.91 11.06
CA ASP A 121 -3.72 -16.06 11.88
C ASP A 121 -4.49 -14.82 12.34
N TYR A 122 -5.46 -15.06 13.24
CA TYR A 122 -6.42 -14.04 13.67
C TYR A 122 -5.77 -12.90 14.47
N SER A 123 -4.71 -13.19 15.22
CA SER A 123 -3.98 -12.16 15.99
C SER A 123 -3.30 -11.15 15.05
N SER A 124 -2.68 -11.64 13.97
CA SER A 124 -2.11 -10.78 12.93
C SER A 124 -3.19 -10.00 12.16
N VAL A 125 -4.38 -10.58 11.92
CA VAL A 125 -5.51 -9.82 11.34
C VAL A 125 -5.91 -8.65 12.21
N ILE A 126 -6.06 -8.87 13.53
CA ILE A 126 -6.43 -7.81 14.48
C ILE A 126 -5.38 -6.70 14.52
N SER A 127 -4.10 -7.08 14.51
CA SER A 127 -2.99 -6.12 14.46
C SER A 127 -3.01 -5.30 13.17
N GLU A 128 -3.06 -5.96 12.01
CA GLU A 128 -3.04 -5.31 10.69
C GLU A 128 -4.24 -4.37 10.50
N THR A 129 -5.45 -4.84 10.81
CA THR A 129 -6.67 -4.03 10.74
C THR A 129 -6.65 -2.88 11.75
N GLY A 130 -6.01 -3.05 12.91
CA GLY A 130 -5.79 -1.98 13.88
C GLY A 130 -4.97 -0.82 13.34
N PHE A 131 -3.94 -1.08 12.54
CA PHE A 131 -3.19 -0.02 11.87
C PHE A 131 -4.03 0.72 10.84
N ILE A 132 -4.86 0.01 10.07
CA ILE A 132 -5.76 0.63 9.09
C ILE A 132 -6.78 1.52 9.79
N LEU A 133 -7.44 1.01 10.83
CA LEU A 133 -8.49 1.72 11.56
C LEU A 133 -7.97 2.94 12.32
N LYS A 134 -6.68 2.97 12.67
CA LYS A 134 -6.06 4.17 13.23
C LYS A 134 -5.98 5.32 12.21
N GLU A 135 -5.87 5.00 10.92
CA GLU A 135 -5.80 5.98 9.83
C GLU A 135 -7.21 6.37 9.33
N ASP A 136 -8.09 5.38 9.25
CA ASP A 136 -9.45 5.42 8.73
C ASP A 136 -10.37 4.56 9.60
N GLU A 137 -10.98 5.18 10.62
CA GLU A 137 -11.80 4.49 11.64
C GLU A 137 -13.05 3.84 11.05
N ASP A 138 -13.56 4.39 9.94
CA ASP A 138 -14.78 3.94 9.26
C ASP A 138 -14.49 2.94 8.12
N ASN A 139 -13.26 2.41 8.05
CA ASN A 139 -12.87 1.47 7.01
C ASN A 139 -13.67 0.15 7.13
N LEU A 140 -14.73 0.01 6.34
CA LEU A 140 -15.67 -1.11 6.41
C LEU A 140 -14.99 -2.47 6.23
N ASP A 141 -14.04 -2.57 5.30
CA ASP A 141 -13.31 -3.83 5.05
C ASP A 141 -12.47 -4.22 6.28
N ALA A 142 -11.75 -3.27 6.88
CA ALA A 142 -10.95 -3.53 8.07
C ALA A 142 -11.82 -3.89 9.28
N LEU A 143 -12.94 -3.18 9.50
CA LEU A 143 -13.91 -3.49 10.55
C LEU A 143 -14.47 -4.92 10.39
N LEU A 144 -14.87 -5.29 9.17
CA LEU A 144 -15.40 -6.61 8.87
C LEU A 144 -14.37 -7.72 9.10
N LEU A 145 -13.14 -7.54 8.61
CA LEU A 145 -12.06 -8.51 8.80
C LEU A 145 -11.71 -8.68 10.28
N ARG A 146 -11.67 -7.58 11.03
CA ARG A 146 -11.40 -7.58 12.46
C ARG A 146 -12.51 -8.28 13.25
N GLY A 147 -13.77 -8.01 12.92
CA GLY A 147 -14.93 -8.68 13.53
C GLY A 147 -14.90 -10.19 13.30
N ARG A 148 -14.59 -10.63 12.08
CA ARG A 148 -14.41 -12.06 11.75
C ARG A 148 -13.28 -12.71 12.55
N ALA A 149 -12.15 -12.01 12.70
CA ALA A 149 -11.03 -12.52 13.49
C ALA A 149 -11.40 -12.72 14.97
N TYR A 150 -12.09 -11.75 15.59
CA TYR A 150 -12.58 -11.91 16.97
C TYR A 150 -13.61 -13.04 17.10
N TYR A 151 -14.54 -13.16 16.16
CA TYR A 151 -15.52 -14.25 16.14
C TYR A 151 -14.84 -15.62 16.14
N TYR A 152 -13.88 -15.85 15.24
CA TYR A 152 -13.20 -17.14 15.18
C TYR A 152 -12.28 -17.40 16.39
N LEU A 153 -11.62 -16.38 16.93
CA LEU A 153 -10.83 -16.54 18.16
C LEU A 153 -11.68 -17.02 19.33
N ALA A 154 -12.85 -16.41 19.52
CA ALA A 154 -13.77 -16.82 20.58
C ALA A 154 -14.24 -18.27 20.42
N ASP A 155 -14.55 -18.71 19.19
CA ASP A 155 -14.97 -20.08 18.91
C ASP A 155 -13.85 -21.12 19.16
N HIS A 156 -12.60 -20.80 18.82
CA HIS A 156 -11.45 -21.71 19.06
C HIS A 156 -11.11 -21.88 20.55
N ASP A 157 -11.27 -20.82 21.35
CA ASP A 157 -11.09 -20.87 22.81
C ASP A 157 -12.16 -21.74 23.49
N VAL A 158 -13.35 -21.86 22.89
CA VAL A 158 -14.43 -22.71 23.39
C VAL A 158 -14.23 -24.18 22.99
N ALA A 159 -13.76 -24.45 21.77
CA ALA A 159 -13.55 -25.82 21.27
C ALA A 159 -12.35 -26.56 21.89
N SER A 160 -11.47 -25.85 22.60
CA SER A 160 -10.26 -26.40 23.23
C SER A 160 -10.42 -26.68 24.73
N ARG A 161 -11.64 -26.52 25.29
CA ARG A 161 -12.03 -26.89 26.66
C ARG A 161 -12.83 -28.19 26.67
#